data_AF-A0A2S7TW53-F1
#
_entry.id   AF-A0A2S7TW53-F1
#
_cell.length_a   1.000
_cell.length_b   1.000
_cell.length_c   1.000
_cell.angle_alpha   90.00
_cell.angle_beta   90.00
_cell.angle_gamma   90.00
#
_symmetry.space_group_name_H-M   'P 1'
#
loop_
_entity.id
_entity.type
_entity.pdbx_description
1 polymer ?
#
loop_
_entity_poly.entity_id
_entity_poly.type
_entity_poly.pdbx_seq_one_letter_code
_entity_poly.pdbx_strand_id
1 'polypeptide(L)'
;MPNIPITDTIVHAFSQLVDDSGNGGSYREPSHSDIEFQINTFGLANFDPKQQGQLIGKAKRVRAVLYEAMTANPIAASGFAMGLLGKIRACGGFRAGAPNFVGLDAIANAKTACESVGFVLADDGALSPKVLTALNGPELTDALLSYARRAQRGAEDAALVAGTGKDLLEATAAHVLMTIRGSYPAGANFQALLGMAFVALGLAVPEMPEVQGESPIRAMERGLFLTALGVNRVRNKQGSGHGRPWLPTLTDAEAKAAIESVGTVASYLLAKLAINVR
;
A
#
# COMPACT_ATOMS: atom_id res chain seq x y z
N MET A 1 6.48 -11.85 -4.52
CA MET A 1 5.17 -11.34 -4.98
C MET A 1 4.81 -10.13 -4.12
N PRO A 2 4.12 -9.11 -4.64
CA PRO A 2 3.75 -7.95 -3.83
C PRO A 2 2.75 -8.36 -2.75
N ASN A 3 3.01 -8.00 -1.48
CA ASN A 3 2.15 -8.33 -0.35
C ASN A 3 1.04 -7.28 -0.20
N ILE A 4 -0.22 -7.70 -0.30
CA ILE A 4 -1.37 -6.84 0.01
C ILE A 4 -1.50 -6.68 1.54
N PRO A 5 -1.59 -5.45 2.07
CA PRO A 5 -1.88 -5.22 3.48
C PRO A 5 -3.28 -5.74 3.85
N ILE A 6 -3.36 -6.54 4.91
CA ILE A 6 -4.64 -7.01 5.45
C ILE A 6 -5.15 -6.00 6.47
N THR A 7 -6.36 -5.48 6.22
CA THR A 7 -7.08 -4.53 7.07
C THR A 7 -8.49 -5.04 7.29
N ASP A 8 -9.23 -4.52 8.27
CA ASP A 8 -10.62 -4.92 8.53
C ASP A 8 -11.51 -4.90 7.27
N THR A 9 -11.33 -3.89 6.41
CA THR A 9 -12.05 -3.78 5.13
C THR A 9 -11.68 -4.92 4.17
N ILE A 10 -10.39 -5.27 4.08
CA ILE A 10 -9.93 -6.41 3.27
C ILE A 10 -10.44 -7.73 3.84
N VAL A 11 -10.35 -7.92 5.17
CA VAL A 11 -10.88 -9.12 5.85
C VAL A 11 -12.36 -9.32 5.52
N HIS A 12 -13.15 -8.27 5.65
CA HIS A 12 -14.58 -8.33 5.36
C HIS A 12 -14.84 -8.64 3.88
N ALA A 13 -14.25 -7.87 2.97
CA ALA A 13 -14.49 -8.03 1.53
C ALA A 13 -14.03 -9.41 1.02
N PHE A 14 -12.87 -9.91 1.46
CA PHE A 14 -12.36 -11.21 1.01
C PHE A 14 -13.18 -12.37 1.59
N SER A 15 -13.73 -12.21 2.80
CA SER A 15 -14.65 -13.20 3.37
C SER A 15 -15.96 -13.34 2.57
N GLN A 16 -16.45 -12.23 1.99
CA GLN A 16 -17.65 -12.24 1.14
C GLN A 16 -17.44 -13.02 -0.17
N LEU A 17 -16.22 -13.02 -0.73
CA LEU A 17 -15.92 -13.75 -1.97
C LEU A 17 -16.14 -15.26 -1.84
N VAL A 18 -16.13 -15.81 -0.62
CA VAL A 18 -16.37 -17.23 -0.32
C VAL A 18 -17.68 -17.48 0.44
N ASP A 19 -18.56 -16.48 0.56
CA ASP A 19 -19.87 -16.64 1.18
C ASP A 19 -20.89 -17.34 0.26
N ASP A 20 -21.38 -18.50 0.70
CA ASP A 20 -22.34 -19.32 -0.06
C ASP A 20 -23.78 -19.16 0.43
N SER A 21 -24.02 -18.35 1.45
CA SER A 21 -25.33 -18.22 2.09
C SER A 21 -26.44 -17.72 1.15
N GLY A 22 -26.08 -16.99 0.09
CA GLY A 22 -27.02 -16.47 -0.91
C GLY A 22 -27.29 -17.37 -2.12
N ASN A 23 -26.61 -18.52 -2.29
CA ASN A 23 -26.64 -19.29 -3.53
C ASN A 23 -27.76 -20.35 -3.62
N GLY A 24 -28.84 -20.17 -2.84
CA GLY A 24 -29.99 -21.10 -2.85
C GLY A 24 -29.65 -22.56 -2.49
N GLY A 25 -28.55 -22.78 -1.76
CA GLY A 25 -28.05 -24.13 -1.42
C GLY A 25 -27.15 -24.79 -2.47
N SER A 26 -26.87 -24.10 -3.59
CA SER A 26 -25.96 -24.60 -4.62
C SER A 26 -24.51 -24.49 -4.16
N TYR A 27 -23.82 -25.64 -4.14
CA TYR A 27 -22.41 -25.73 -3.78
C TYR A 27 -21.54 -24.82 -4.65
N ARG A 28 -20.59 -24.12 -4.01
CA ARG A 28 -19.64 -23.25 -4.69
C ARG A 28 -18.23 -23.45 -4.16
N GLU A 29 -17.27 -23.46 -5.08
CA GLU A 29 -15.85 -23.45 -4.76
C GLU A 29 -15.37 -22.05 -4.33
N PRO A 30 -14.35 -21.91 -3.46
CA PRO A 30 -13.55 -22.98 -2.85
C PRO A 30 -14.29 -23.76 -1.76
N SER A 31 -13.95 -25.04 -1.63
CA SER A 31 -14.41 -25.92 -0.55
C SER A 31 -13.80 -25.58 0.82
N HIS A 32 -14.33 -26.18 1.90
CA HIS A 32 -13.66 -26.14 3.21
C HIS A 32 -12.26 -26.75 3.17
N SER A 33 -12.02 -27.79 2.38
CA SER A 33 -10.70 -28.40 2.19
C SER A 33 -9.72 -27.47 1.47
N ASP A 34 -10.18 -26.72 0.47
CA ASP A 34 -9.33 -25.76 -0.23
C ASP A 34 -8.91 -24.60 0.68
N ILE A 35 -9.85 -24.09 1.48
CA ILE A 35 -9.56 -23.06 2.49
C ILE A 35 -8.52 -23.59 3.48
N GLU A 36 -8.69 -24.83 3.95
CA GLU A 36 -7.76 -25.47 4.89
C GLU A 36 -6.37 -25.66 4.30
N PHE A 37 -6.29 -26.11 3.04
CA PHE A 37 -5.03 -26.24 2.32
C PHE A 37 -4.28 -24.90 2.25
N GLN A 38 -4.99 -23.82 1.91
CA GLN A 38 -4.39 -22.48 1.87
C GLN A 38 -3.95 -22.01 3.26
N ILE A 39 -4.77 -22.20 4.29
CA ILE A 39 -4.42 -21.88 5.69
C ILE A 39 -3.12 -22.58 6.09
N ASN A 40 -3.01 -23.89 5.83
CA ASN A 40 -1.85 -24.69 6.19
C ASN A 40 -0.61 -24.30 5.37
N THR A 41 -0.78 -23.98 4.08
CA THR A 41 0.31 -23.52 3.20
C THR A 41 1.02 -22.29 3.76
N PHE A 42 0.28 -21.39 4.42
CA PHE A 42 0.82 -20.18 5.02
C PHE A 42 1.04 -20.30 6.54
N GLY A 43 0.95 -21.50 7.11
CA GLY A 43 1.24 -21.75 8.53
C GLY A 43 0.24 -21.11 9.51
N LEU A 44 -1.01 -20.86 9.06
CA LEU A 44 -2.05 -20.18 9.84
C LEU A 44 -3.00 -21.14 10.57
N ALA A 45 -2.67 -22.43 10.64
CA ALA A 45 -3.49 -23.49 11.24
C ALA A 45 -4.00 -23.15 12.65
N ASN A 46 -3.16 -22.54 13.49
CA ASN A 46 -3.50 -22.18 14.86
C ASN A 46 -4.65 -21.15 14.95
N PHE A 47 -4.86 -20.34 13.92
CA PHE A 47 -5.93 -19.35 13.84
C PHE A 47 -7.23 -19.89 13.25
N ASP A 48 -7.25 -21.16 12.81
CA ASP A 48 -8.40 -21.76 12.13
C ASP A 48 -9.40 -22.35 13.15
N PRO A 49 -10.59 -21.75 13.32
CA PRO A 49 -11.57 -22.25 14.30
C PRO A 49 -12.05 -23.66 13.98
N LYS A 50 -12.01 -24.08 12.70
CA LYS A 50 -12.41 -25.43 12.31
C LYS A 50 -11.40 -26.48 12.80
N GLN A 51 -10.10 -26.18 12.78
CA GLN A 51 -9.07 -27.06 13.35
C GLN A 51 -9.15 -27.13 14.88
N GLN A 52 -9.79 -26.14 15.50
CA GLN A 52 -10.14 -26.13 16.92
C GLN A 52 -11.50 -26.83 17.21
N GLY A 53 -12.08 -27.53 16.23
CA GLY A 53 -13.30 -28.31 16.39
C GLY A 53 -14.61 -27.53 16.24
N GLN A 54 -14.58 -26.26 15.83
CA GLN A 54 -15.80 -25.46 15.66
C GLN A 54 -16.52 -25.77 14.33
N LEU A 55 -17.84 -25.89 14.39
CA LEU A 55 -18.70 -25.93 13.20
C LEU A 55 -18.92 -24.49 12.71
N ILE A 56 -18.29 -24.13 11.60
CA ILE A 56 -18.25 -22.76 11.08
C ILE A 56 -18.36 -22.73 9.56
N GLY A 57 -19.10 -21.77 9.00
CA GLY A 57 -19.21 -21.56 7.56
C GLY A 57 -17.96 -20.93 6.95
N LYS A 58 -17.76 -21.10 5.63
CA LYS A 58 -16.56 -20.64 4.88
C LYS A 58 -16.21 -19.17 5.10
N ALA A 59 -17.17 -18.25 4.91
CA ALA A 59 -16.94 -16.81 5.07
C ALA A 59 -16.51 -16.46 6.51
N LYS A 60 -17.21 -16.99 7.52
CA LYS A 60 -16.87 -16.78 8.93
C LYS A 60 -15.48 -17.35 9.27
N ARG A 61 -15.12 -18.51 8.70
CA ARG A 61 -13.81 -19.13 8.87
C ARG A 61 -12.69 -18.27 8.28
N VAL A 62 -12.82 -17.83 7.02
CA VAL A 62 -11.84 -16.95 6.36
C VAL A 62 -11.69 -15.63 7.13
N ARG A 63 -12.82 -15.06 7.58
CA ARG A 63 -12.82 -13.84 8.40
C ARG A 63 -12.03 -14.03 9.70
N ALA A 64 -12.29 -15.10 10.45
CA ALA A 64 -11.60 -15.36 11.72
C ALA A 64 -10.08 -15.50 11.52
N VAL A 65 -9.66 -16.32 10.55
CA VAL A 65 -8.24 -16.55 10.28
C VAL A 65 -7.54 -15.25 9.86
N LEU A 66 -8.11 -14.51 8.91
CA LEU A 66 -7.50 -13.25 8.46
C LEU A 66 -7.48 -12.19 9.56
N TYR A 67 -8.53 -12.10 10.38
CA TYR A 67 -8.62 -11.13 11.46
C TYR A 67 -7.56 -11.35 12.54
N GLU A 68 -7.34 -12.60 12.96
CA GLU A 68 -6.28 -12.92 13.92
C GLU A 68 -4.89 -12.77 13.30
N ALA A 69 -4.72 -13.25 12.06
CA ALA A 69 -3.43 -13.22 11.39
C ALA A 69 -2.99 -11.80 10.96
N MET A 70 -3.91 -10.84 10.75
CA MET A 70 -3.55 -9.51 10.28
C MET A 70 -2.62 -8.76 11.23
N THR A 71 -2.68 -9.06 12.54
CA THR A 71 -1.81 -8.47 13.56
C THR A 71 -0.69 -9.45 13.96
N ALA A 72 -1.01 -10.73 14.12
CA ALA A 72 -0.06 -11.72 14.63
C ALA A 72 0.97 -12.16 13.58
N ASN A 73 0.59 -12.24 12.30
CA ASN A 73 1.49 -12.59 11.20
C ASN A 73 1.01 -11.97 9.87
N PRO A 74 1.24 -10.66 9.66
CA PRO A 74 0.72 -9.92 8.51
C PRO A 74 1.18 -10.48 7.15
N ILE A 75 2.40 -11.02 7.10
CA ILE A 75 2.98 -11.60 5.87
C ILE A 75 2.23 -12.89 5.49
N ALA A 76 2.04 -13.79 6.45
CA ALA A 76 1.30 -15.02 6.20
C ALA A 76 -0.18 -14.74 5.89
N ALA A 77 -0.80 -13.75 6.55
CA ALA A 77 -2.15 -13.30 6.24
C ALA A 77 -2.28 -12.80 4.79
N SER A 78 -1.30 -12.01 4.33
CA SER A 78 -1.22 -11.55 2.94
C SER A 78 -1.08 -12.71 1.96
N GLY A 79 -0.19 -13.66 2.26
CA GLY A 79 -0.01 -14.88 1.48
C GLY A 79 -1.31 -15.68 1.36
N PHE A 80 -2.00 -15.92 2.47
CA PHE A 80 -3.28 -16.61 2.51
C PHE A 80 -4.35 -15.91 1.67
N ALA A 81 -4.48 -14.59 1.80
CA ALA A 81 -5.43 -13.81 1.02
C ALA A 81 -5.16 -13.93 -0.49
N MET A 82 -3.90 -13.84 -0.92
CA MET A 82 -3.51 -13.99 -2.33
C MET A 82 -3.73 -15.41 -2.85
N GLY A 83 -3.37 -16.43 -2.06
CA GLY A 83 -3.59 -17.83 -2.42
C GLY A 83 -5.07 -18.18 -2.56
N LEU A 84 -5.90 -17.69 -1.63
CA LEU A 84 -7.35 -17.83 -1.69
C LEU A 84 -7.94 -17.16 -2.92
N LEU A 85 -7.52 -15.92 -3.22
CA LEU A 85 -7.95 -15.19 -4.42
C LEU A 85 -7.56 -15.94 -5.71
N GLY A 86 -6.35 -16.50 -5.75
CA GLY A 86 -5.89 -17.36 -6.85
C GLY A 86 -6.78 -18.58 -7.05
N LYS A 87 -7.20 -19.25 -5.96
CA LYS A 87 -8.13 -20.38 -6.03
C LYS A 87 -9.52 -19.96 -6.52
N ILE A 88 -10.08 -18.86 -5.99
CA ILE A 88 -11.37 -18.32 -6.43
C ILE A 88 -11.35 -18.03 -7.94
N ARG A 89 -10.27 -17.39 -8.42
CA ARG A 89 -10.07 -17.13 -9.84
C ARG A 89 -10.01 -18.42 -10.67
N ALA A 90 -9.21 -19.40 -10.23
CA ALA A 90 -9.08 -20.68 -10.93
C ALA A 90 -10.42 -21.44 -11.04
N CYS A 91 -11.31 -21.28 -10.06
CA CYS A 91 -12.65 -21.87 -10.06
C CYS A 91 -13.68 -21.07 -10.86
N GLY A 92 -13.32 -19.94 -11.47
CA GLY A 92 -14.22 -19.10 -12.26
C GLY A 92 -15.01 -18.08 -11.43
N GLY A 93 -14.60 -17.78 -10.20
CA GLY A 93 -15.33 -16.87 -9.32
C GLY A 93 -15.52 -15.44 -9.85
N PHE A 94 -14.64 -15.01 -10.75
CA PHE A 94 -14.68 -13.69 -11.37
C PHE A 94 -15.36 -13.67 -12.74
N ARG A 95 -15.80 -14.82 -13.25
CA ARG A 95 -16.42 -14.93 -14.58
C ARG A 95 -17.94 -14.96 -14.45
N ALA A 96 -18.60 -13.90 -14.92
CA ALA A 96 -20.05 -13.87 -15.02
C ALA A 96 -20.58 -15.08 -15.80
N GLY A 97 -21.56 -15.79 -15.23
CA GLY A 97 -22.14 -17.00 -15.80
C GLY A 97 -21.39 -18.30 -15.50
N ALA A 98 -20.25 -18.27 -14.81
CA ALA A 98 -19.64 -19.49 -14.28
C ALA A 98 -20.41 -20.02 -13.06
N PRO A 99 -20.44 -21.34 -12.81
CA PRO A 99 -21.14 -21.91 -11.65
C PRO A 99 -20.65 -21.36 -10.30
N ASN A 100 -19.37 -20.96 -10.24
CA ASN A 100 -18.77 -20.44 -9.02
C ASN A 100 -18.72 -18.91 -8.94
N PHE A 101 -19.42 -18.20 -9.83
CA PHE A 101 -19.40 -16.74 -9.86
C PHE A 101 -19.79 -16.15 -8.49
N VAL A 102 -18.97 -15.25 -7.96
CA VAL A 102 -19.11 -14.75 -6.58
C VAL A 102 -20.13 -13.62 -6.44
N GLY A 103 -20.65 -13.10 -7.56
CA GLY A 103 -21.58 -11.98 -7.59
C GLY A 103 -20.88 -10.63 -7.79
N LEU A 104 -21.58 -9.72 -8.46
CA LEU A 104 -21.05 -8.39 -8.80
C LEU A 104 -20.74 -7.55 -7.58
N ASP A 105 -21.61 -7.57 -6.56
CA ASP A 105 -21.44 -6.77 -5.35
C ASP A 105 -20.21 -7.20 -4.54
N ALA A 106 -19.98 -8.52 -4.41
CA ALA A 106 -18.81 -9.04 -3.72
C ALA A 106 -17.50 -8.66 -4.45
N ILE A 107 -17.50 -8.69 -5.79
CA ILE A 107 -16.36 -8.23 -6.60
C ILE A 107 -16.14 -6.72 -6.41
N ALA A 108 -17.21 -5.91 -6.50
CA ALA A 108 -17.12 -4.46 -6.34
C ALA A 108 -16.59 -4.05 -4.95
N ASN A 109 -17.06 -4.73 -3.90
CA ASN A 109 -16.56 -4.54 -2.54
C ASN A 109 -15.08 -4.91 -2.43
N ALA A 110 -14.67 -6.05 -3.01
CA ALA A 110 -13.27 -6.47 -3.01
C ALA A 110 -12.36 -5.50 -3.79
N LYS A 111 -12.81 -4.97 -4.92
CA LYS A 111 -12.10 -3.93 -5.68
C LYS A 111 -11.88 -2.67 -4.84
N THR A 112 -12.95 -2.14 -4.27
CA THR A 112 -12.90 -0.94 -3.42
C THR A 112 -11.97 -1.14 -2.22
N ALA A 113 -12.03 -2.32 -1.58
CA ALA A 113 -11.15 -2.66 -0.47
C ALA A 113 -9.69 -2.70 -0.89
N CYS A 114 -9.36 -3.37 -2.01
CA CYS A 114 -8.00 -3.41 -2.57
C CYS A 114 -7.48 -2.02 -2.93
N GLU A 115 -8.31 -1.17 -3.55
CA GLU A 115 -7.95 0.19 -3.91
C GLU A 115 -7.58 1.03 -2.70
N SER A 116 -8.30 0.88 -1.59
CA SER A 116 -8.02 1.59 -0.35
C SER A 116 -6.62 1.31 0.22
N VAL A 117 -6.07 0.13 -0.09
CA VAL A 117 -4.72 -0.30 0.30
C VAL A 117 -3.71 -0.23 -0.85
N GLY A 118 -4.03 0.46 -1.95
CA GLY A 118 -3.13 0.72 -3.06
C GLY A 118 -2.91 -0.47 -4.00
N PHE A 119 -3.89 -1.35 -4.12
CA PHE A 119 -3.91 -2.46 -5.08
C PHE A 119 -5.11 -2.31 -6.03
N VAL A 120 -4.96 -2.80 -7.24
CA VAL A 120 -6.04 -2.93 -8.23
C VAL A 120 -6.39 -4.41 -8.33
N LEU A 121 -7.67 -4.72 -8.15
CA LEU A 121 -8.24 -6.02 -8.45
C LEU A 121 -8.97 -5.92 -9.79
N ALA A 122 -8.45 -6.58 -10.82
CA ALA A 122 -9.04 -6.60 -12.15
C ALA A 122 -10.32 -7.46 -12.19
N ASP A 123 -11.13 -7.29 -13.25
CA ASP A 123 -12.36 -8.06 -13.46
C ASP A 123 -12.15 -9.57 -13.56
N ASP A 124 -10.96 -10.02 -13.92
CA ASP A 124 -10.58 -11.42 -13.96
C ASP A 124 -10.06 -11.96 -12.62
N GLY A 125 -10.01 -11.13 -11.58
CA GLY A 125 -9.46 -11.50 -10.28
C GLY A 125 -7.93 -11.44 -10.20
N ALA A 126 -7.25 -10.84 -11.18
CA ALA A 126 -5.83 -10.51 -11.06
C ALA A 126 -5.64 -9.34 -10.08
N LEU A 127 -4.74 -9.51 -9.12
CA LEU A 127 -4.40 -8.50 -8.14
C LEU A 127 -3.00 -7.95 -8.43
N SER A 128 -2.89 -6.63 -8.55
CA SER A 128 -1.61 -5.96 -8.80
C SER A 128 -1.49 -4.69 -7.97
N PRO A 129 -0.27 -4.28 -7.56
CA PRO A 129 -0.06 -2.95 -7.01
C PRO A 129 -0.55 -1.87 -7.98
N LYS A 130 -1.16 -0.80 -7.46
CA LYS A 130 -1.59 0.32 -8.30
C LYS A 130 -0.35 0.99 -8.91
N VAL A 131 -0.22 0.98 -10.24
CA VAL A 131 0.92 1.60 -10.94
C VAL A 131 0.70 3.10 -11.01
N LEU A 132 1.54 3.88 -10.32
CA LEU A 132 1.40 5.34 -10.20
C LEU A 132 1.53 6.09 -11.52
N THR A 133 2.31 5.58 -12.49
CA THR A 133 2.60 6.28 -13.76
C THR A 133 1.41 6.36 -14.71
N ALA A 134 0.34 5.59 -14.49
CA ALA A 134 -0.87 5.61 -15.31
C ALA A 134 -1.98 6.49 -14.73
N LEU A 135 -1.77 7.07 -13.53
CA LEU A 135 -2.74 7.89 -12.84
C LEU A 135 -2.44 9.38 -13.05
N ASN A 136 -3.47 10.21 -13.01
CA ASN A 136 -3.33 11.67 -13.15
C ASN A 136 -4.28 12.38 -12.17
N GLY A 137 -4.00 13.65 -11.87
CA GLY A 137 -4.95 14.52 -11.18
C GLY A 137 -5.43 13.98 -9.81
N PRO A 138 -6.75 13.98 -9.52
CA PRO A 138 -7.28 13.53 -8.24
C PRO A 138 -6.94 12.07 -7.91
N GLU A 139 -7.01 11.17 -8.89
CA GLU A 139 -6.75 9.74 -8.67
C GLU A 139 -5.29 9.45 -8.29
N LEU A 140 -4.35 10.22 -8.85
CA LEU A 140 -2.94 10.16 -8.48
C LEU A 140 -2.72 10.74 -7.08
N THR A 141 -3.43 11.82 -6.72
CA THR A 141 -3.42 12.38 -5.35
C THR A 141 -3.83 11.33 -4.33
N ASP A 142 -4.96 10.64 -4.55
CA ASP A 142 -5.46 9.62 -3.63
C ASP A 142 -4.53 8.41 -3.53
N ALA A 143 -3.97 7.98 -4.65
CA ALA A 143 -2.99 6.90 -4.67
C ALA A 143 -1.73 7.27 -3.86
N LEU A 144 -1.13 8.43 -4.14
CA LEU A 144 0.06 8.91 -3.44
C LEU A 144 -0.22 9.08 -1.93
N LEU A 145 -1.41 9.55 -1.55
CA LEU A 145 -1.80 9.68 -0.15
C LEU A 145 -1.92 8.31 0.54
N SER A 146 -2.44 7.29 -0.15
CA SER A 146 -2.46 5.90 0.36
C SER A 146 -1.04 5.35 0.55
N TYR A 147 -0.13 5.59 -0.39
CA TYR A 147 1.29 5.23 -0.23
C TYR A 147 1.95 5.98 0.94
N ALA A 148 1.71 7.28 1.09
CA ALA A 148 2.25 8.08 2.17
C ALA A 148 1.77 7.61 3.55
N ARG A 149 0.47 7.32 3.69
CA ARG A 149 -0.10 6.77 4.95
C ARG A 149 0.46 5.39 5.30
N ARG A 150 0.74 4.54 4.31
CA ARG A 150 1.41 3.25 4.53
C ARG A 150 2.84 3.46 5.02
N ALA A 151 3.58 4.36 4.39
CA ALA A 151 4.92 4.72 4.81
C ALA A 151 4.95 5.25 6.26
N GLN A 152 3.98 6.08 6.65
CA GLN A 152 3.83 6.59 8.03
C GLN A 152 3.54 5.51 9.09
N ARG A 153 3.02 4.35 8.69
CA ARG A 153 2.75 3.24 9.63
C ARG A 153 3.97 2.34 9.84
N GLY A 154 5.06 2.56 9.09
CA GLY A 154 6.29 1.79 9.25
C GLY A 154 6.12 0.28 9.06
N ALA A 155 5.16 -0.16 8.23
CA ALA A 155 4.83 -1.57 8.05
C ALA A 155 6.07 -2.38 7.63
N GLU A 156 6.20 -3.58 8.20
CA GLU A 156 7.38 -4.47 8.35
C GLU A 156 8.15 -4.87 7.07
N ASP A 157 7.84 -4.28 5.93
CA ASP A 157 8.61 -4.41 4.69
C ASP A 157 9.61 -3.25 4.53
N ALA A 158 10.20 -2.76 5.62
CA ALA A 158 11.10 -1.58 5.62
C ALA A 158 12.26 -1.70 4.61
N ALA A 159 12.67 -2.92 4.26
CA ALA A 159 13.64 -3.20 3.21
C ALA A 159 13.09 -2.95 1.77
N LEU A 160 11.84 -3.29 1.49
CA LEU A 160 11.16 -2.94 0.24
C LEU A 160 10.85 -1.44 0.21
N VAL A 161 10.48 -0.86 1.36
CA VAL A 161 10.05 0.53 1.41
C VAL A 161 11.22 1.53 1.46
N ALA A 162 12.40 1.16 1.97
CA ALA A 162 13.64 1.94 1.83
C ALA A 162 14.10 2.07 0.35
N GLY A 163 13.79 1.08 -0.48
CA GLY A 163 13.95 1.17 -1.95
C GLY A 163 12.98 2.17 -2.58
N THR A 164 11.70 2.14 -2.16
CA THR A 164 10.60 2.94 -2.73
C THR A 164 10.45 4.36 -2.19
N GLY A 165 11.14 4.74 -1.12
CA GLY A 165 10.93 6.05 -0.48
C GLY A 165 11.30 7.23 -1.38
N LYS A 166 12.37 7.08 -2.17
CA LYS A 166 12.74 8.03 -3.22
C LYS A 166 11.64 8.10 -4.29
N ASP A 167 11.19 6.96 -4.77
CA ASP A 167 10.19 6.89 -5.84
C ASP A 167 8.87 7.53 -5.42
N LEU A 168 8.44 7.34 -4.16
CA LEU A 168 7.28 8.01 -3.60
C LEU A 168 7.46 9.53 -3.56
N LEU A 169 8.61 10.02 -3.08
CA LEU A 169 8.88 11.46 -3.02
C LEU A 169 9.05 12.08 -4.42
N GLU A 170 9.66 11.37 -5.36
CA GLU A 170 9.78 11.82 -6.76
C GLU A 170 8.42 11.85 -7.44
N ALA A 171 7.59 10.82 -7.29
CA ALA A 171 6.24 10.79 -7.82
C ALA A 171 5.37 11.90 -7.20
N THR A 172 5.52 12.15 -5.89
CA THR A 172 4.82 13.25 -5.19
C THR A 172 5.28 14.61 -5.70
N ALA A 173 6.59 14.84 -5.81
CA ALA A 173 7.14 16.11 -6.30
C ALA A 173 6.78 16.37 -7.77
N ALA A 174 6.87 15.34 -8.62
CA ALA A 174 6.44 15.41 -10.01
C ALA A 174 4.94 15.71 -10.12
N HIS A 175 4.10 15.07 -9.31
CA HIS A 175 2.65 15.33 -9.27
C HIS A 175 2.32 16.76 -8.83
N VAL A 176 2.98 17.27 -7.79
CA VAL A 176 2.85 18.68 -7.36
C VAL A 176 3.17 19.64 -8.50
N LEU A 177 4.31 19.44 -9.17
CA LEU A 177 4.75 20.31 -10.26
C LEU A 177 3.83 20.20 -11.48
N MET A 178 3.43 18.99 -11.85
CA MET A 178 2.48 18.75 -12.93
C MET A 178 1.14 19.43 -12.65
N THR A 179 0.66 19.37 -11.40
CA THR A 179 -0.62 19.96 -11.00
C THR A 179 -0.57 21.49 -10.98
N ILE A 180 0.50 22.08 -10.44
CA ILE A 180 0.61 23.54 -10.29
C ILE A 180 1.08 24.21 -11.60
N ARG A 181 1.98 23.57 -12.35
CA ARG A 181 2.69 24.17 -13.49
C ARG A 181 2.40 23.51 -14.84
N GLY A 182 1.63 22.41 -14.86
CA GLY A 182 1.36 21.63 -16.07
C GLY A 182 2.56 20.86 -16.63
N SER A 183 3.72 20.92 -15.97
CA SER A 183 4.95 20.27 -16.42
C SER A 183 5.97 20.14 -15.28
N TYR A 184 6.91 19.21 -15.43
CA TYR A 184 8.10 19.10 -14.59
C TYR A 184 9.30 18.63 -15.44
N PRO A 185 10.53 19.01 -15.08
CA PRO A 185 11.71 18.62 -15.84
C PRO A 185 12.10 17.15 -15.57
N ALA A 186 11.90 16.28 -16.55
CA ALA A 186 12.17 14.84 -16.45
C ALA A 186 13.64 14.47 -16.15
N GLY A 187 14.58 15.38 -16.35
CA GLY A 187 16.02 15.18 -16.07
C GLY A 187 16.52 15.76 -14.74
N ALA A 188 15.63 16.34 -13.92
CA ALA A 188 16.05 16.90 -12.63
C ALA A 188 16.46 15.80 -11.66
N ASN A 189 17.57 16.00 -10.95
CA ASN A 189 17.94 15.12 -9.85
C ASN A 189 16.95 15.25 -8.69
N PHE A 190 16.97 14.29 -7.77
CA PHE A 190 16.05 14.21 -6.64
C PHE A 190 15.94 15.53 -5.84
N GLN A 191 17.07 16.13 -5.46
CA GLN A 191 17.09 17.36 -4.67
C GLN A 191 16.47 18.53 -5.44
N ALA A 192 16.82 18.67 -6.73
CA ALA A 192 16.26 19.70 -7.58
C ALA A 192 14.75 19.53 -7.75
N LEU A 193 14.28 18.32 -8.06
CA LEU A 193 12.85 18.03 -8.24
C LEU A 193 12.05 18.34 -6.98
N LEU A 194 12.52 17.85 -5.82
CA LEU A 194 11.89 18.11 -4.53
C LEU A 194 11.90 19.60 -4.18
N GLY A 195 13.01 20.29 -4.43
CA GLY A 195 13.16 21.73 -4.17
C GLY A 195 12.17 22.53 -4.99
N MET A 196 12.03 22.23 -6.28
CA MET A 196 11.05 22.86 -7.15
C MET A 196 9.61 22.65 -6.64
N ALA A 197 9.27 21.45 -6.17
CA ALA A 197 7.94 21.16 -5.61
C ALA A 197 7.67 21.95 -4.32
N PHE A 198 8.63 22.00 -3.40
CA PHE A 198 8.53 22.82 -2.18
C PHE A 198 8.30 24.29 -2.52
N VAL A 199 9.12 24.84 -3.42
CA VAL A 199 9.00 26.23 -3.87
C VAL A 199 7.67 26.48 -4.56
N ALA A 200 7.18 25.56 -5.40
CA ALA A 200 5.89 25.68 -6.07
C ALA A 200 4.71 25.71 -5.07
N LEU A 201 4.85 25.07 -3.91
CA LEU A 201 3.87 25.08 -2.82
C LEU A 201 4.04 26.25 -1.84
N GLY A 202 4.99 27.15 -2.08
CA GLY A 202 5.31 28.28 -1.20
C GLY A 202 6.04 27.90 0.09
N LEU A 203 6.64 26.70 0.14
CA LEU A 203 7.35 26.19 1.31
C LEU A 203 8.81 26.66 1.34
N ALA A 204 9.38 26.80 2.53
CA ALA A 204 10.79 27.11 2.73
C ALA A 204 11.68 25.89 2.42
N VAL A 205 12.81 26.15 1.76
CA VAL A 205 13.92 25.20 1.54
C VAL A 205 15.20 25.75 2.16
N PRO A 206 16.20 24.91 2.48
CA PRO A 206 17.43 25.35 3.16
C PRO A 206 18.21 26.45 2.44
N GLU A 207 18.10 26.51 1.11
CA GLU A 207 18.71 27.52 0.27
C GLU A 207 18.06 28.91 0.43
N MET A 208 16.88 29.00 1.08
CA MET A 208 16.23 30.26 1.42
C MET A 208 16.67 30.74 2.82
N PRO A 209 17.35 31.89 2.93
CA PRO A 209 17.79 32.44 4.21
C PRO A 209 16.63 32.64 5.19
N GLU A 210 16.90 32.47 6.47
CA GLU A 210 15.96 32.85 7.52
C GLU A 210 15.83 34.37 7.58
N VAL A 211 14.60 34.84 7.79
CA VAL A 211 14.28 36.27 7.92
C VAL A 211 13.80 36.54 9.33
N GLN A 212 14.20 37.67 9.90
CA GLN A 212 13.77 38.08 11.23
C GLN A 212 12.23 38.16 11.31
N GLY A 213 11.65 37.47 12.30
CA GLY A 213 10.20 37.41 12.50
C GLY A 213 9.46 36.43 11.58
N GLU A 214 10.16 35.57 10.83
CA GLU A 214 9.51 34.55 10.03
C GLU A 214 8.79 33.49 10.89
N SER A 215 7.76 32.86 10.34
CA SER A 215 6.98 31.84 11.05
C SER A 215 7.85 30.61 11.41
N PRO A 216 7.72 30.04 12.61
CA PRO A 216 8.39 28.78 12.98
C PRO A 216 8.09 27.61 12.03
N ILE A 217 6.96 27.67 11.30
CA ILE A 217 6.62 26.67 10.27
C ILE A 217 7.69 26.60 9.18
N ARG A 218 8.33 27.73 8.82
CA ARG A 218 9.38 27.74 7.79
C ARG A 218 10.61 26.94 8.23
N ALA A 219 10.96 26.97 9.51
CA ALA A 219 12.02 26.11 10.05
C ALA A 219 11.65 24.62 9.95
N MET A 220 10.38 24.28 10.24
CA MET A 220 9.87 22.91 10.06
C MET A 220 9.92 22.48 8.59
N GLU A 221 9.52 23.33 7.65
CA GLU A 221 9.57 23.06 6.20
C GLU A 221 11.00 22.76 5.72
N ARG A 222 11.98 23.59 6.14
CA ARG A 222 13.41 23.33 5.86
C ARG A 222 13.86 22.00 6.48
N GLY A 223 13.43 21.70 7.70
CA GLY A 223 13.71 20.43 8.38
C GLY A 223 13.15 19.21 7.65
N LEU A 224 11.91 19.27 7.16
CA LEU A 224 11.29 18.22 6.36
C LEU A 224 12.05 17.99 5.05
N PHE A 225 12.47 19.07 4.39
CA PHE A 225 13.29 18.98 3.18
C PHE A 225 14.63 18.30 3.44
N LEU A 226 15.36 18.73 4.48
CA LEU A 226 16.63 18.12 4.87
C LEU A 226 16.48 16.65 5.28
N THR A 227 15.37 16.32 5.94
CA THR A 227 15.05 14.94 6.32
C THR A 227 14.88 14.06 5.08
N ALA A 228 14.12 14.52 4.07
CA ALA A 228 13.98 13.80 2.80
C ALA A 228 15.33 13.57 2.09
N LEU A 229 16.21 14.59 2.07
CA LEU A 229 17.55 14.43 1.52
C LEU A 229 18.40 13.45 2.33
N GLY A 230 18.30 13.50 3.66
CA GLY A 230 18.98 12.57 4.59
C GLY A 230 18.60 11.13 4.31
N VAL A 231 17.30 10.83 4.23
CA VAL A 231 16.79 9.49 3.92
C VAL A 231 17.27 9.00 2.54
N ASN A 232 17.25 9.85 1.52
CA ASN A 232 17.78 9.49 0.20
C ASN A 232 19.29 9.18 0.22
N ARG A 233 20.09 9.88 1.05
CA ARG A 233 21.52 9.56 1.22
C ARG A 233 21.73 8.24 1.95
N VAL A 234 20.94 7.97 2.99
CA VAL A 234 20.95 6.68 3.70
C VAL A 234 20.70 5.55 2.71
N ARG A 235 19.71 5.69 1.82
CA ARG A 235 19.47 4.76 0.71
C ARG A 235 20.69 4.63 -0.22
N ASN A 236 21.27 5.73 -0.69
CA ASN A 236 22.38 5.67 -1.66
C ASN A 236 23.68 5.09 -1.08
N LYS A 237 23.90 5.21 0.24
CA LYS A 237 25.07 4.62 0.91
C LYS A 237 24.85 3.18 1.37
N GLN A 238 23.60 2.74 1.59
CA GLN A 238 23.27 1.46 2.24
C GLN A 238 22.22 0.57 1.54
N GLY A 239 21.65 1.00 0.41
CA GLY A 239 20.53 0.32 -0.26
C GLY A 239 20.79 -0.02 -1.73
N SER A 240 20.77 -1.33 -2.03
CA SER A 240 20.42 -2.13 -3.25
C SER A 240 20.42 -1.56 -4.69
N GLY A 241 20.61 -0.27 -4.92
CA GLY A 241 20.78 0.31 -6.25
C GLY A 241 22.19 0.02 -6.79
N HIS A 242 22.27 -0.86 -7.80
CA HIS A 242 23.48 -1.43 -8.41
C HIS A 242 24.04 -2.70 -7.76
N GLY A 243 23.21 -3.73 -7.53
CA GLY A 243 23.67 -5.13 -7.52
C GLY A 243 24.82 -5.47 -6.58
N ARG A 244 25.07 -4.66 -5.53
CA ARG A 244 26.14 -4.93 -4.57
C ARG A 244 25.61 -5.86 -3.49
N PRO A 245 26.26 -7.02 -3.26
CA PRO A 245 25.79 -8.08 -2.36
C PRO A 245 26.11 -7.77 -0.89
N TRP A 246 25.87 -6.54 -0.43
CA TRP A 246 26.07 -6.17 0.97
C TRP A 246 24.74 -6.16 1.72
N LEU A 247 24.76 -6.77 2.91
CA LEU A 247 23.67 -6.68 3.89
C LEU A 247 23.44 -5.20 4.24
N PRO A 248 22.18 -4.73 4.31
CA PRO A 248 21.88 -3.39 4.79
C PRO A 248 22.48 -3.20 6.19
N THR A 249 23.27 -2.15 6.41
CA THR A 249 23.83 -1.87 7.74
C THR A 249 22.87 -1.09 8.65
N LEU A 250 21.64 -0.85 8.18
CA LEU A 250 20.61 -0.14 8.94
C LEU A 250 19.97 -1.10 9.94
N THR A 251 19.77 -0.61 11.16
CA THR A 251 18.88 -1.28 12.12
C THR A 251 17.43 -1.15 11.66
N ASP A 252 16.57 -2.06 12.13
CA ASP A 252 15.12 -1.99 11.85
C ASP A 252 14.51 -0.66 12.33
N ALA A 253 15.03 -0.10 13.43
CA ALA A 253 14.61 1.19 13.96
C ALA A 253 14.95 2.35 13.00
N GLU A 254 16.16 2.36 12.42
CA GLU A 254 16.56 3.39 11.46
C GLU A 254 15.81 3.26 10.13
N ALA A 255 15.60 2.03 9.66
CA ALA A 255 14.82 1.76 8.45
C ALA A 255 13.36 2.21 8.62
N LYS A 256 12.75 1.91 9.78
CA LYS A 256 11.41 2.36 10.15
C LYS A 256 11.31 3.89 10.24
N ALA A 257 12.23 4.53 10.95
CA ALA A 257 12.25 5.99 11.07
C ALA A 257 12.41 6.68 9.71
N ALA A 258 13.25 6.13 8.83
CA ALA A 258 13.45 6.66 7.48
C ALA A 258 12.17 6.61 6.65
N ILE A 259 11.43 5.49 6.69
CA ILE A 259 10.20 5.39 5.90
C ILE A 259 9.04 6.20 6.48
N GLU A 260 8.90 6.26 7.79
CA GLU A 260 7.89 7.10 8.44
C GLU A 260 8.11 8.58 8.12
N SER A 261 9.38 9.00 8.06
CA SER A 261 9.78 10.35 7.64
C SER A 261 9.39 10.64 6.19
N VAL A 262 9.65 9.71 5.27
CA VAL A 262 9.23 9.82 3.85
C VAL A 262 7.71 9.97 3.74
N GLY A 263 6.95 9.12 4.44
CA GLY A 263 5.50 9.19 4.44
C GLY A 263 4.99 10.53 4.98
N THR A 264 5.65 11.06 6.02
CA THR A 264 5.32 12.37 6.60
C THR A 264 5.56 13.52 5.62
N VAL A 265 6.71 13.53 4.93
CA VAL A 265 7.01 14.55 3.90
C VAL A 265 6.02 14.48 2.75
N ALA A 266 5.75 13.28 2.22
CA ALA A 266 4.81 13.09 1.12
C ALA A 266 3.38 13.55 1.48
N SER A 267 2.87 13.12 2.65
CA SER A 267 1.56 13.55 3.16
C SER A 267 1.47 15.06 3.33
N TYR A 268 2.54 15.71 3.83
CA TYR A 268 2.58 17.16 3.99
C TYR A 268 2.49 17.90 2.65
N LEU A 269 3.26 17.48 1.64
CA LEU A 269 3.22 18.08 0.31
C LEU A 269 1.84 17.94 -0.35
N LEU A 270 1.22 16.76 -0.26
CA LEU A 270 -0.13 16.53 -0.80
C LEU A 270 -1.19 17.37 -0.09
N ALA A 271 -1.08 17.54 1.24
CA ALA A 271 -1.98 18.41 1.99
C ALA A 271 -1.83 19.89 1.57
N LYS A 272 -0.60 20.36 1.37
CA LYS A 272 -0.33 21.72 0.87
C LYS A 272 -0.82 21.91 -0.57
N LEU A 273 -0.72 20.88 -1.42
CA LEU A 273 -1.25 20.90 -2.78
C LEU A 273 -2.78 21.06 -2.76
N ALA A 274 -3.48 20.29 -1.92
CA ALA A 274 -4.93 20.37 -1.80
C ALA A 274 -5.44 21.77 -1.36
N ILE A 275 -4.64 22.53 -0.62
CA ILE A 275 -4.95 23.92 -0.27
C ILE A 275 -4.74 24.87 -1.47
N ASN A 276 -3.69 24.66 -2.27
CA ASN A 276 -3.37 25.54 -3.41
C ASN A 276 -4.29 25.37 -4.62
N VAL A 277 -4.96 24.22 -4.76
CA VAL A 277 -5.83 23.90 -5.91
C VAL A 277 -7.31 24.22 -5.61
N ARG A 278 -7.63 24.69 -4.39
CA ARG A 278 -8.95 25.24 -4.04
C ARG A 278 -9.01 26.72 -4.37
#